data_AF-A0A7V1LQ36-F1
#
_entry.id   AF-A0A7V1LQ36-F1
#
_cell.length_a   1.000
_cell.length_b   1.000
_cell.length_c   1.000
_cell.angle_alpha   90.00
_cell.angle_beta   90.00
_cell.angle_gamma   90.00
#
_symmetry.space_group_name_H-M   'P 1'
#
loop_
_entity.id
_entity.type
_entity.pdbx_description
1 polymer ?
#
loop_
_entity_poly.entity_id
_entity_poly.type
_entity_poly.pdbx_seq_one_letter_code
_entity_poly.pdbx_strand_id
1 'polypeptide(L)'
;MPDRSVYIRQLRLIWGAVLFTMISLALFALMIFYGQPDLITPLEDYRVVDQVIMTAVLLMAIAVFLIKRNLFVAEKIVNTLKTKTEDRKKIRTACMMTGRKYQLIIWVLSEAIGLLAFILFVLSGNLELFGIYMLVGIYVLAVNFPTGRFLDRCETLLDT
;
A
#
# COMPACT_ATOMS: atom_id res chain seq x y z
N MET A 1 5.68 -6.12 28.98
CA MET A 1 5.73 -5.13 27.87
C MET A 1 4.76 -5.56 26.76
N PRO A 2 3.46 -5.19 26.82
CA PRO A 2 2.42 -5.73 25.93
C PRO A 2 2.20 -4.99 24.59
N ASP A 3 2.63 -3.72 24.43
CA ASP A 3 2.20 -2.90 23.27
C ASP A 3 2.82 -3.26 21.91
N ARG A 4 4.10 -3.65 21.87
CA ARG A 4 4.83 -3.88 20.60
C ARG A 4 4.33 -5.12 19.87
N SER A 5 4.19 -6.23 20.59
CA SER A 5 3.74 -7.50 20.00
C SER A 5 2.30 -7.39 19.48
N VAL A 6 1.44 -6.66 20.21
CA VAL A 6 0.06 -6.36 19.79
C VAL A 6 0.06 -5.48 18.55
N TYR A 7 0.87 -4.41 18.50
CA TYR A 7 0.98 -3.53 17.33
C TYR A 7 1.42 -4.29 16.07
N ILE A 8 2.50 -5.09 16.15
CA ILE A 8 3.01 -5.85 15.00
C ILE A 8 1.98 -6.88 14.55
N ARG A 9 1.29 -7.54 15.50
CA ARG A 9 0.21 -8.48 15.18
C ARG A 9 -0.94 -7.80 14.44
N GLN A 10 -1.38 -6.63 14.89
CA GLN A 10 -2.42 -5.86 14.21
C GLN A 10 -2.00 -5.48 12.79
N LEU A 11 -0.76 -5.01 12.60
CA LEU A 11 -0.24 -4.70 11.27
C LEU A 11 -0.19 -5.94 10.36
N ARG A 12 0.24 -7.10 10.87
CA ARG A 12 0.25 -8.35 10.10
C ARG A 12 -1.16 -8.81 9.71
N LEU A 13 -2.15 -8.62 10.57
CA LEU A 13 -3.54 -8.95 10.26
C LEU A 13 -4.08 -8.04 9.14
N ILE A 14 -3.82 -6.74 9.21
CA ILE A 14 -4.23 -5.80 8.15
C ILE A 14 -3.49 -6.13 6.86
N TRP A 15 -2.17 -6.34 6.91
CA TRP A 15 -1.37 -6.75 5.76
C TRP A 15 -1.91 -8.04 5.13
N GLY A 16 -2.25 -9.04 5.94
CA GLY A 16 -2.83 -10.30 5.47
C GLY A 16 -4.19 -10.11 4.81
N ALA A 17 -5.04 -9.23 5.35
CA ALA A 17 -6.31 -8.87 4.73
C ALA A 17 -6.12 -8.21 3.36
N VAL A 18 -5.13 -7.30 3.25
CA VAL A 18 -4.76 -6.64 1.99
C VAL A 18 -4.15 -7.63 0.99
N LEU A 19 -3.33 -8.58 1.42
CA LEU A 19 -2.84 -9.62 0.53
C LEU A 19 -3.99 -10.51 0.03
N PHE A 20 -4.95 -10.82 0.92
CA PHE A 20 -6.09 -11.66 0.59
C PHE A 20 -7.01 -11.01 -0.47
N THR A 21 -7.20 -9.69 -0.42
CA THR A 21 -7.95 -8.96 -1.46
C THR A 21 -7.27 -9.05 -2.82
N MET A 22 -5.95 -8.87 -2.89
CA MET A 22 -5.18 -9.05 -4.13
C MET A 22 -5.30 -10.47 -4.69
N ILE A 23 -5.18 -11.49 -3.84
CA ILE A 23 -5.33 -12.90 -4.27
C ILE A 23 -6.76 -13.17 -4.76
N SER A 24 -7.76 -12.64 -4.06
CA SER A 24 -9.17 -12.80 -4.44
C SER A 24 -9.46 -12.15 -5.79
N LEU A 25 -8.91 -10.96 -6.05
CA LEU A 25 -9.00 -10.29 -7.36
C LEU A 25 -8.34 -11.12 -8.47
N ALA A 26 -7.16 -11.70 -8.21
CA ALA A 26 -6.50 -12.58 -9.17
C ALA A 26 -7.33 -13.83 -9.49
N LEU A 27 -7.87 -14.50 -8.47
CA LEU A 27 -8.74 -15.66 -8.65
C LEU A 27 -10.01 -15.30 -9.42
N PHE A 28 -10.62 -14.15 -9.10
CA PHE A 28 -11.81 -13.68 -9.79
C PHE A 28 -11.53 -13.35 -11.26
N ALA A 29 -10.41 -12.71 -11.57
CA ALA A 29 -10.00 -12.44 -12.95
C ALA A 29 -9.80 -13.74 -13.75
N LEU A 30 -9.12 -14.74 -13.16
CA LEU A 30 -8.94 -16.04 -13.79
C LEU A 30 -10.27 -16.78 -14.00
N MET A 31 -11.18 -16.70 -13.02
CA MET A 31 -12.51 -17.30 -13.13
C MET A 31 -13.31 -16.67 -14.28
N ILE A 32 -13.28 -15.35 -14.44
CA ILE A 32 -13.94 -14.67 -15.56
C ILE A 32 -13.28 -15.09 -16.88
N PHE A 33 -11.95 -15.04 -16.97
CA PHE A 33 -11.21 -15.33 -18.20
C PHE A 33 -11.45 -16.75 -18.73
N TYR A 34 -11.38 -17.77 -17.86
CA TYR A 34 -11.49 -19.17 -18.26
C TYR A 34 -12.91 -19.72 -18.17
N GLY A 35 -13.75 -19.18 -17.29
CA GLY A 35 -15.08 -19.70 -17.00
C GLY A 35 -16.20 -19.00 -17.76
N GLN A 36 -16.08 -17.69 -17.99
CA GLN A 36 -17.12 -16.87 -18.62
C GLN A 36 -16.51 -15.73 -19.46
N PRO A 37 -15.77 -16.05 -20.54
CA PRO A 37 -15.06 -15.04 -21.32
C PRO A 37 -15.98 -13.99 -21.95
N ASP A 38 -17.25 -14.33 -22.19
CA ASP A 38 -18.26 -13.44 -22.78
C ASP A 38 -18.57 -12.21 -21.90
N LEU A 39 -18.24 -12.24 -20.61
CA LEU A 39 -18.35 -11.08 -19.70
C LEU A 39 -17.29 -10.02 -19.99
N ILE A 40 -16.20 -10.38 -20.67
CA ILE A 40 -15.14 -9.46 -21.06
C ILE A 40 -15.45 -8.98 -22.47
N THR A 41 -15.96 -7.76 -22.58
CA THR A 41 -16.17 -7.09 -23.86
C THR A 41 -15.06 -6.04 -24.02
N PRO A 42 -13.91 -6.42 -24.64
CA PRO A 42 -12.80 -5.50 -24.77
C PRO A 42 -13.23 -4.28 -25.59
N LEU A 43 -12.80 -3.10 -25.14
CA LEU A 43 -13.10 -1.84 -25.83
C LEU A 43 -12.44 -1.82 -27.22
N GLU A 44 -13.21 -1.44 -28.25
CA GLU A 44 -12.68 -1.22 -29.59
C GLU A 44 -11.76 0.02 -29.67
N ASP A 45 -12.01 1.03 -28.81
CA ASP A 45 -11.21 2.26 -28.76
C ASP A 45 -10.20 2.24 -27.60
N TYR A 46 -8.94 1.98 -27.96
CA TYR A 46 -7.80 1.99 -27.03
C TYR A 46 -7.53 3.36 -26.38
N ARG A 47 -8.07 4.46 -26.92
CA ARG A 47 -7.89 5.80 -26.31
C ARG A 47 -8.48 5.89 -24.90
N VAL A 48 -9.56 5.17 -24.64
CA VAL A 48 -10.18 5.11 -23.31
C VAL A 48 -9.25 4.41 -22.32
N VAL A 49 -8.58 3.34 -22.76
CA VAL A 49 -7.59 2.61 -21.95
C VAL A 49 -6.40 3.51 -21.63
N ASP A 50 -5.88 4.25 -22.61
CA ASP A 50 -4.78 5.20 -22.40
C ASP A 50 -5.16 6.32 -21.41
N GLN A 51 -6.37 6.85 -21.49
CA GLN A 51 -6.86 7.86 -20.54
C GLN A 51 -6.96 7.30 -19.12
N VAL A 52 -7.42 6.06 -18.94
CA VAL A 52 -7.48 5.38 -17.64
C VAL A 52 -6.07 5.20 -17.07
N ILE A 53 -5.12 4.73 -17.89
CA ILE A 53 -3.72 4.55 -17.47
C ILE A 53 -3.11 5.89 -17.06
N MET A 54 -3.23 6.92 -17.89
CA MET A 54 -2.66 8.25 -17.61
C MET A 54 -3.28 8.89 -16.36
N THR A 55 -4.60 8.74 -16.16
CA THR A 55 -5.28 9.21 -14.96
C THR A 55 -4.77 8.48 -13.72
N ALA A 56 -4.59 7.16 -13.80
CA ALA A 56 -4.08 6.37 -12.70
C ALA A 56 -2.62 6.71 -12.36
N VAL A 57 -1.77 6.94 -13.37
CA VAL A 57 -0.39 7.41 -13.17
C VAL A 57 -0.37 8.77 -12.48
N LEU A 58 -1.24 9.70 -12.89
CA LEU A 58 -1.36 11.01 -12.25
C LEU A 58 -1.79 10.90 -10.78
N LEU A 59 -2.79 10.06 -10.49
CA LEU A 59 -3.25 9.81 -9.12
C LEU A 59 -2.16 9.15 -8.27
N MET A 60 -1.40 8.19 -8.82
CA MET A 60 -0.26 7.58 -8.14
C MET A 60 0.84 8.61 -7.85
N ALA A 61 1.16 9.50 -8.79
CA ALA A 61 2.14 10.57 -8.59
C ALA A 61 1.70 11.54 -7.47
N ILE A 62 0.42 11.92 -7.44
CA ILE A 62 -0.15 12.74 -6.36
C ILE A 62 -0.06 12.00 -5.02
N ALA A 63 -0.41 10.72 -4.98
CA ALA A 63 -0.34 9.91 -3.78
C ALA A 63 1.10 9.80 -3.25
N VAL A 64 2.09 9.56 -4.11
CA VAL A 64 3.51 9.56 -3.75
C VAL A 64 3.96 10.91 -3.20
N PHE A 65 3.54 12.02 -3.81
CA PHE A 65 3.83 13.36 -3.30
C PHE A 65 3.23 13.60 -1.91
N LEU A 66 1.97 13.21 -1.70
CA LEU A 66 1.29 13.32 -0.41
C LEU A 66 1.94 12.45 0.67
N ILE A 67 2.40 11.24 0.32
CA ILE A 67 3.18 10.37 1.22
C ILE A 67 4.46 11.06 1.65
N LYS A 68 5.24 11.55 0.69
CA LYS A 68 6.50 12.24 0.97
C LYS A 68 6.28 13.44 1.90
N ARG A 69 5.23 14.23 1.64
CA ARG A 69 4.84 15.37 2.50
C ARG A 69 4.44 14.91 3.90
N ASN A 70 3.61 13.88 4.02
CA ASN A 70 3.15 13.37 5.32
C ASN A 70 4.30 12.79 6.16
N LEU A 71 5.26 12.11 5.52
CA LEU A 71 6.46 11.61 6.18
C LEU A 71 7.33 12.74 6.69
N PHE A 72 7.56 13.76 5.87
CA PHE A 72 8.32 14.94 6.27
C PHE A 72 7.68 15.67 7.46
N VAL A 73 6.36 15.83 7.45
CA VAL A 73 5.62 16.44 8.58
C VAL A 73 5.76 15.59 9.84
N ALA A 74 5.65 14.26 9.72
CA ALA A 74 5.77 13.36 10.86
C ALA A 74 7.18 13.38 11.47
N GLU A 75 8.22 13.37 10.64
CA GLU A 75 9.62 13.51 11.07
C GLU A 75 9.84 14.84 11.81
N LYS A 76 9.30 15.95 11.28
CA LYS A 76 9.37 17.25 11.93
C LYS A 76 8.68 17.25 13.31
N ILE A 77 7.55 16.57 13.45
CA ILE A 77 6.84 16.44 14.74
C ILE A 77 7.68 15.64 15.74
N VAL A 78 8.26 14.51 15.33
CA VAL A 78 9.11 13.67 16.20
C VAL A 78 10.34 14.46 16.65
N ASN A 79 11.02 15.18 15.75
CA ASN A 79 12.18 16.00 16.08
C ASN A 79 11.83 17.17 17.00
N THR A 80 10.66 17.80 16.81
CA THR A 80 10.19 18.88 17.69
C THR A 80 9.82 18.37 19.08
N LEU A 81 9.24 17.17 19.18
CA LEU A 81 8.97 16.55 20.48
C LEU A 81 10.25 16.16 21.21
N LYS A 82 11.28 15.69 20.49
CA LYS A 82 12.60 15.41 21.08
C LYS A 82 13.24 16.64 21.71
N THR A 83 13.09 17.83 21.11
CA THR A 83 13.66 19.08 21.65
C THR A 83 12.82 19.73 22.75
N LYS A 84 11.51 19.43 22.83
CA LYS A 84 10.59 20.10 23.75
C LYS A 84 10.13 19.25 24.94
N THR A 85 10.34 17.93 24.95
CA THR A 85 9.76 17.06 25.98
C THR A 85 10.62 15.81 26.22
N GLU A 86 10.92 15.51 27.49
CA GLU A 86 11.61 14.26 27.89
C GLU A 86 10.68 13.04 28.05
N ASP A 87 9.38 13.22 27.80
CA ASP A 87 8.37 12.18 27.95
C ASP A 87 8.49 11.15 26.82
N ARG A 88 9.31 10.13 27.10
CA ARG A 88 9.58 8.99 26.21
C ARG A 88 8.30 8.32 25.71
N LYS A 89 7.21 8.32 26.49
CA LYS A 89 5.93 7.72 26.07
C LYS A 89 5.30 8.48 24.92
N LYS A 90 5.32 9.83 24.93
CA LYS A 90 4.75 10.66 23.85
C LYS A 90 5.53 10.50 22.55
N ILE A 91 6.84 10.49 22.62
CA ILE A 91 7.71 10.29 21.43
C ILE A 91 7.47 8.89 20.85
N ARG A 92 7.39 7.85 21.69
CA ARG A 92 7.10 6.48 21.25
C ARG A 92 5.75 6.37 20.54
N THR A 93 4.70 6.99 21.08
CA THR A 93 3.36 7.02 20.46
C THR A 93 3.38 7.74 19.11
N ALA A 94 4.10 8.86 19.00
CA ALA A 94 4.26 9.58 17.74
C ALA A 94 4.98 8.72 16.68
N CYS A 95 6.03 8.01 17.07
CA CYS A 95 6.72 7.04 16.21
C CYS A 95 5.78 5.91 15.74
N MET A 96 5.03 5.28 16.65
CA MET A 96 4.09 4.20 16.31
C MET A 96 3.00 4.66 15.33
N MET A 97 2.44 5.86 15.56
CA MET A 97 1.44 6.48 14.69
C MET A 97 2.01 6.77 13.29
N THR A 98 3.24 7.27 13.22
CA THR A 98 3.93 7.56 11.96
C THR A 98 4.20 6.29 11.16
N GLY A 99 4.74 5.25 11.81
CA GLY A 99 4.96 3.95 11.18
C GLY A 99 3.67 3.33 10.67
N ARG A 100 2.57 3.46 11.42
CA ARG A 100 1.25 2.94 11.01
C ARG A 100 0.72 3.66 9.77
N LYS A 101 0.81 4.99 9.74
CA LYS A 101 0.40 5.79 8.57
C LYS A 101 1.20 5.41 7.33
N TYR A 102 2.52 5.28 7.45
CA TYR A 102 3.38 4.90 6.34
C TYR A 102 2.99 3.55 5.75
N GLN A 103 2.87 2.52 6.60
CA GLN A 103 2.48 1.17 6.19
C GLN A 103 1.11 1.16 5.50
N LEU A 104 0.13 1.84 6.10
CA LEU A 104 -1.23 1.89 5.56
C LEU A 104 -1.27 2.54 4.18
N ILE A 105 -0.53 3.63 3.96
CA ILE A 105 -0.54 4.29 2.65
C ILE A 105 0.12 3.40 1.59
N ILE A 106 1.23 2.71 1.90
CA ILE A 106 1.85 1.78 0.94
C ILE A 106 0.89 0.65 0.58
N TRP A 107 0.18 0.10 1.56
CA TRP A 107 -0.78 -0.97 1.31
C TRP A 107 -1.96 -0.50 0.46
N VAL A 108 -2.47 0.71 0.70
CA VAL A 108 -3.50 1.34 -0.16
C VAL A 108 -2.99 1.57 -1.58
N LEU A 109 -1.73 1.99 -1.75
CA LEU A 109 -1.12 2.12 -3.08
C LEU A 109 -1.05 0.78 -3.81
N SER A 110 -0.64 -0.28 -3.11
CA SER A 110 -0.61 -1.62 -3.70
C SER A 110 -1.99 -2.09 -4.15
N GLU A 111 -3.01 -1.91 -3.31
CA GLU A 111 -4.40 -2.23 -3.66
C GLU A 111 -4.88 -1.43 -4.86
N ALA A 112 -4.56 -0.14 -4.92
CA ALA A 112 -4.91 0.70 -6.06
C ALA A 112 -4.27 0.19 -7.36
N ILE A 113 -3.02 -0.28 -7.32
CA ILE A 113 -2.35 -0.92 -8.46
C ILE A 113 -3.07 -2.20 -8.87
N GLY A 114 -3.42 -3.07 -7.91
CA GLY A 114 -4.15 -4.31 -8.20
C GLY A 114 -5.55 -4.08 -8.76
N LEU A 115 -6.28 -3.10 -8.21
CA LEU A 115 -7.60 -2.72 -8.71
C LEU A 115 -7.50 -2.12 -10.13
N LEU A 116 -6.51 -1.28 -10.39
CA LEU A 116 -6.25 -0.75 -11.72
C LEU A 116 -5.94 -1.88 -12.71
N ALA A 117 -5.11 -2.84 -12.31
CA ALA A 117 -4.81 -4.03 -13.11
C ALA A 117 -6.11 -4.75 -13.50
N PHE A 118 -6.99 -4.96 -12.53
CA PHE A 118 -8.27 -5.63 -12.76
C PHE A 118 -9.19 -4.84 -13.68
N ILE A 119 -9.27 -3.52 -13.54
CA ILE A 119 -10.04 -2.66 -14.44
C ILE A 119 -9.48 -2.75 -15.87
N LEU A 120 -8.15 -2.62 -16.03
CA LEU A 120 -7.51 -2.73 -17.34
C LEU A 120 -7.73 -4.11 -17.97
N PHE A 121 -7.71 -5.16 -17.16
CA PHE A 121 -8.03 -6.52 -17.59
C PHE A 121 -9.45 -6.61 -18.16
N VAL A 122 -10.45 -6.11 -17.42
CA VAL A 122 -11.85 -6.12 -17.87
C VAL A 122 -12.03 -5.31 -19.16
N LEU A 123 -11.33 -4.17 -19.28
CA LEU A 123 -11.45 -3.28 -20.42
C LEU A 123 -10.69 -3.73 -21.68
N SER A 124 -9.56 -4.43 -21.52
CA SER A 124 -8.68 -4.83 -22.63
C SER A 124 -8.71 -6.32 -22.95
N GLY A 125 -9.21 -7.15 -22.03
CA GLY A 125 -9.10 -8.61 -22.09
C GLY A 125 -7.67 -9.15 -21.97
N ASN A 126 -6.68 -8.30 -21.70
CA ASN A 126 -5.27 -8.70 -21.69
C ASN A 126 -4.85 -9.24 -20.31
N LEU A 127 -4.78 -10.57 -20.20
CA LEU A 127 -4.37 -11.27 -18.98
C LEU A 127 -2.87 -11.11 -18.66
N GLU A 128 -2.01 -10.92 -19.67
CA GLU A 128 -0.58 -10.71 -19.46
C GLU A 128 -0.33 -9.37 -18.75
N LEU A 129 -0.98 -8.30 -19.24
CA LEU A 129 -0.92 -6.97 -18.63
C LEU A 129 -1.43 -7.00 -17.19
N PHE A 130 -2.56 -7.69 -16.96
CA PHE A 130 -3.09 -7.94 -15.62
C PHE A 130 -2.06 -8.59 -14.69
N GLY A 131 -1.44 -9.68 -15.15
CA GLY A 131 -0.45 -10.43 -14.38
C GLY A 131 0.74 -9.57 -13.97
N ILE A 132 1.26 -8.73 -14.87
CA ILE A 132 2.38 -7.83 -14.59
C ILE A 132 2.00 -6.84 -13.48
N TYR A 133 0.87 -6.13 -13.60
CA TYR A 133 0.48 -5.14 -12.59
C TYR A 133 0.12 -5.79 -11.25
N MET A 134 -0.51 -6.97 -11.25
CA MET A 134 -0.77 -7.72 -10.03
C MET A 134 0.53 -8.13 -9.33
N LEU A 135 1.54 -8.60 -10.07
CA LEU A 135 2.86 -8.91 -9.53
C LEU A 135 3.52 -7.67 -8.93
N VAL A 136 3.42 -6.51 -9.60
CA VAL A 136 3.94 -5.23 -9.07
C VAL A 136 3.26 -4.87 -7.75
N GLY A 137 1.93 -4.94 -7.67
CA GLY A 137 1.21 -4.69 -6.41
C GLY A 137 1.64 -5.65 -5.30
N ILE A 138 1.62 -6.97 -5.56
CA ILE A 138 2.04 -7.98 -4.59
C ILE A 138 3.50 -7.78 -4.15
N TYR A 139 4.39 -7.42 -5.06
CA TYR A 139 5.78 -7.10 -4.74
C TYR A 139 5.89 -5.90 -3.80
N VAL A 140 5.12 -4.83 -4.05
CA VAL A 140 5.06 -3.66 -3.14
C VAL A 140 4.62 -4.08 -1.74
N LEU A 141 3.61 -4.96 -1.62
CA LEU A 141 3.18 -5.50 -0.33
C LEU A 141 4.25 -6.38 0.33
N ALA A 142 4.90 -7.25 -0.43
CA ALA A 142 5.88 -8.20 0.08
C ALA A 142 7.13 -7.51 0.63
N VAL A 143 7.68 -6.53 -0.09
CA VAL A 143 8.85 -5.74 0.36
C VAL A 143 8.51 -4.90 1.59
N ASN A 144 7.24 -4.50 1.73
CA ASN A 144 6.74 -3.73 2.87
C ASN A 144 6.04 -4.59 3.92
N PHE A 145 6.49 -5.83 4.09
CA PHE A 145 6.01 -6.70 5.18
C PHE A 145 6.27 -6.04 6.55
N PRO A 146 5.29 -6.04 7.48
CA PRO A 146 5.43 -5.43 8.79
C PRO A 146 6.40 -6.23 9.69
N THR A 147 7.69 -5.87 9.60
CA THR A 147 8.79 -6.47 10.37
C THR A 147 9.01 -5.79 11.72
N GLY A 148 8.54 -4.55 11.92
CA GLY A 148 8.79 -3.78 13.13
C GLY A 148 10.13 -3.01 13.13
N ARG A 149 10.96 -3.11 12.08
CA ARG A 149 12.27 -2.43 12.01
C ARG A 149 12.20 -0.90 12.17
N PHE A 150 11.08 -0.29 11.79
CA PHE A 150 10.86 1.16 11.99
C PHE A 150 10.74 1.53 13.47
N LEU A 151 10.06 0.69 14.26
CA LEU A 151 9.97 0.82 15.71
C LEU A 151 11.36 0.69 16.34
N ASP A 152 12.16 -0.26 15.88
CA ASP A 152 13.52 -0.47 16.38
C ASP A 152 14.39 0.77 16.17
N ARG A 153 14.32 1.41 14.99
CA ARG A 153 15.04 2.67 14.73
C ARG A 153 14.57 3.82 15.64
N CYS A 154 13.27 3.93 15.87
CA CYS A 154 12.73 4.93 16.79
C CYS A 154 13.14 4.67 18.25
N GLU A 155 13.23 3.41 18.68
CA GLU A 155 13.72 3.04 20.02
C GLU A 155 15.21 3.35 20.16
N THR A 156 16.05 3.05 19.17
CA THR A 156 17.47 3.46 19.19
C THR A 156 17.67 4.98 19.24
N LEU A 157 16.79 5.77 18.62
CA LEU A 157 16.84 7.24 18.66
C LEU A 157 16.39 7.84 20.00
N LEU A 158 15.70 7.05 20.84
CA LEU A 158 15.24 7.40 22.19
C LEU A 158 16.28 7.07 23.26
N ASP A 159 17.18 6.12 22.98
CA ASP A 159 18.26 5.71 23.89
C ASP A 159 19.53 6.57 23.73
N THR A 160 19.63 7.35 22.64
CA THR A 160 20.63 8.42 22.41
C THR A 160 20.10 9.82 22.68
#